data_AF-A0A1Z9U7P0-F1
#
_entry.id   AF-A0A1Z9U7P0-F1
#
_cell.length_a   1.000
_cell.length_b   1.000
_cell.length_c   1.000
_cell.angle_alpha   90.00
_cell.angle_beta   90.00
_cell.angle_gamma   90.00
#
_symmetry.space_group_name_H-M   'P 1'
#
loop_
_entity.id
_entity.type
_entity.pdbx_description
1 polymer ?
#
loop_
_entity_poly.entity_id
_entity_poly.type
_entity_poly.pdbx_seq_one_letter_code
_entity_poly.pdbx_strand_id
1 'polypeptide(L)'
;MAGSYFPNDNLKINLGYRVRKENEWLIWTEDNKFGLYDSEQNTLSIGLNWFRGIKHEIRLKSQFVALHTDNPKSLISDTGGYLYDSDDLIKPFTQGVVSFQIRYKYEFAPLSYLYLVYSKGGRNYDEDENLSRSEIFEQPWNNPSDEVYSIKFRLKY
;
A
#
# COMPACT_ATOMS: atom_id res chain seq x y z
N MET A 1 -11.17 -0.31 11.60
CA MET A 1 -11.21 -1.46 12.52
C MET A 1 -10.00 -2.35 12.32
N ALA A 2 -9.47 -2.96 13.37
CA ALA A 2 -8.39 -3.94 13.25
C ALA A 2 -8.56 -5.03 14.31
N GLY A 3 -8.17 -6.26 13.96
CA GLY A 3 -8.28 -7.43 14.82
C GLY A 3 -7.08 -8.34 14.67
N SER A 4 -6.83 -9.12 15.73
CA SER A 4 -5.90 -10.24 15.70
C SER A 4 -6.65 -11.50 16.09
N TYR A 5 -6.39 -12.60 15.40
CA TYR A 5 -6.91 -13.92 15.72
C TYR A 5 -5.75 -14.89 15.92
N PHE A 6 -5.86 -15.73 16.95
CA PHE A 6 -4.85 -16.72 17.31
C PHE A 6 -5.51 -18.10 17.31
N PRO A 7 -5.54 -18.81 16.15
CA PRO A 7 -6.10 -20.14 16.09
C PRO A 7 -5.39 -21.14 17.02
N ASN A 8 -4.09 -20.92 17.26
CA ASN A 8 -3.25 -21.69 18.17
C ASN A 8 -2.00 -20.86 18.55
N ASP A 9 -1.16 -21.38 19.45
CA ASP A 9 0.05 -20.71 19.95
C ASP A 9 1.09 -20.41 18.85
N ASN A 10 1.01 -21.11 17.73
CA ASN A 10 1.97 -21.08 16.64
C ASN A 10 1.52 -20.19 15.48
N LEU A 11 0.29 -19.66 15.50
CA LEU A 11 -0.29 -18.93 14.38
C LEU A 11 -1.02 -17.67 14.86
N LYS A 12 -0.63 -16.53 14.28
CA LYS A 12 -1.29 -15.24 14.46
C LYS A 12 -1.74 -14.70 13.12
N ILE A 13 -3.02 -14.37 13.01
CA ILE A 13 -3.61 -13.72 11.84
C ILE A 13 -4.02 -12.30 12.25
N ASN A 14 -3.75 -11.34 11.39
CA ASN A 14 -4.04 -9.93 11.55
C ASN A 14 -4.91 -9.47 10.38
N LEU A 15 -6.02 -8.80 10.69
CA LEU A 15 -6.87 -8.18 9.68
C LEU A 15 -7.14 -6.74 10.10
N GLY A 16 -6.97 -5.80 9.18
CA GLY A 16 -7.19 -4.38 9.39
C GLY A 16 -7.93 -3.78 8.22
N TYR A 17 -8.92 -2.95 8.50
CA TYR A 17 -9.61 -2.13 7.52
C TYR A 17 -9.64 -0.68 8.00
N ARG A 18 -9.21 0.26 7.17
CA ARG A 18 -9.16 1.69 7.49
C ARG A 18 -9.78 2.50 6.36
N VAL A 19 -10.57 3.49 6.72
CA VAL A 19 -11.06 4.52 5.81
C VAL A 19 -10.48 5.84 6.29
N ARG A 20 -9.85 6.62 5.40
CA ARG A 20 -9.44 8.00 5.64
C ARG A 20 -10.24 8.87 4.68
N LYS A 21 -10.89 9.90 5.20
CA LYS A 21 -11.51 10.96 4.40
C LYS A 21 -10.79 12.25 4.70
N GLU A 22 -10.48 13.02 3.67
CA GLU A 22 -9.80 14.30 3.79
C GLU A 22 -10.41 15.25 2.78
N ASN A 23 -11.03 16.31 3.28
CA ASN A 23 -11.60 17.36 2.44
C ASN A 23 -10.50 18.36 2.11
N GLU A 24 -10.59 18.99 0.94
CA GLU A 24 -9.62 20.01 0.51
C GLU A 24 -8.15 19.51 0.56
N TRP A 25 -7.93 18.25 0.19
CA TRP A 25 -6.61 17.65 0.06
C TRP A 25 -5.83 18.34 -1.07
N LEU A 26 -4.85 19.15 -0.69
CA LEU A 26 -4.02 19.92 -1.60
C LEU A 26 -2.84 19.09 -2.12
N ILE A 27 -2.75 18.97 -3.44
CA ILE A 27 -1.68 18.25 -4.15
C ILE A 27 -0.94 19.24 -5.02
N TRP A 28 0.38 19.35 -4.86
CA TRP A 28 1.23 20.07 -5.81
C TRP A 28 1.39 19.24 -7.08
N THR A 29 1.22 19.87 -8.24
CA THR A 29 1.33 19.21 -9.55
C THR A 29 2.62 19.60 -10.27
N GLU A 30 2.72 20.86 -10.69
CA GLU A 30 3.87 21.41 -11.41
C GLU A 30 4.00 22.91 -11.13
N ASP A 31 5.21 23.45 -11.24
CA ASP A 31 5.51 24.88 -11.03
C ASP A 31 4.81 25.46 -9.78
N ASN A 32 3.90 26.41 -9.98
CA ASN A 32 3.09 27.04 -8.95
C ASN A 32 1.63 26.56 -8.95
N LYS A 33 1.33 25.42 -9.58
CA LYS A 33 -0.02 24.86 -9.70
C LYS A 33 -0.27 23.77 -8.65
N PHE A 34 -1.51 23.71 -8.20
CA PHE A 34 -2.00 22.76 -7.21
C PHE A 34 -3.38 22.27 -7.61
N GLY A 35 -3.67 21.01 -7.33
CA GLY A 35 -5.02 20.47 -7.36
C GLY A 35 -5.55 20.30 -5.94
N LEU A 36 -6.75 20.81 -5.70
CA LEU A 36 -7.51 20.61 -4.47
C LEU A 36 -8.58 19.55 -4.71
N TYR A 37 -8.67 18.56 -3.84
CA TYR A 37 -9.61 17.45 -3.99
C TYR A 37 -10.24 17.05 -2.66
N ASP A 38 -11.47 16.56 -2.68
CA ASP A 38 -11.96 15.73 -1.57
C ASP A 38 -11.51 14.29 -1.81
N SER A 39 -10.95 13.62 -0.80
CA SER A 39 -10.39 12.27 -0.97
C SER A 39 -10.98 11.26 0.00
N GLU A 40 -11.17 10.03 -0.49
CA GLU A 40 -11.48 8.86 0.31
C GLU A 40 -10.46 7.75 0.02
N GLN A 41 -9.70 7.35 1.04
CA GLN A 41 -8.76 6.24 0.99
C GLN A 41 -9.26 5.06 1.82
N ASN A 42 -9.50 3.94 1.16
CA ASN A 42 -9.79 2.65 1.77
C ASN A 42 -8.52 1.80 1.81
N THR A 43 -8.20 1.21 2.97
CA THR A 43 -7.01 0.37 3.15
C THR A 43 -7.36 -0.92 3.86
N LEU A 44 -7.09 -2.05 3.19
CA LEU A 44 -7.18 -3.39 3.73
C LEU A 44 -5.77 -3.92 4.01
N SER A 45 -5.54 -4.41 5.22
CA SER A 45 -4.26 -4.99 5.65
C SER A 45 -4.49 -6.40 6.17
N ILE A 46 -3.72 -7.35 5.65
CA ILE A 46 -3.73 -8.74 6.07
C ILE A 46 -2.32 -9.10 6.53
N GLY A 47 -2.22 -9.77 7.67
CA GLY A 47 -0.96 -10.28 8.19
C GLY A 47 -1.13 -11.70 8.69
N LEU A 48 -0.10 -12.52 8.48
CA LEU A 48 -0.03 -13.86 9.07
C LEU A 48 1.38 -14.07 9.60
N ASN A 49 1.50 -14.56 10.82
CA ASN A 49 2.76 -14.98 11.40
C ASN A 49 2.59 -16.40 11.92
N TRP A 50 3.35 -17.33 11.37
CA TRP A 50 3.39 -18.72 11.79
C TRP A 50 4.79 -19.08 12.29
N PHE A 51 4.85 -19.88 13.34
CA PHE A 51 6.09 -20.35 13.95
C PHE A 51 6.03 -21.85 14.19
N ARG A 52 7.16 -22.55 14.09
CA ARG A 52 7.30 -23.92 14.59
C ARG A 52 8.54 -24.01 15.47
N GLY A 53 8.30 -23.94 16.78
CA GLY A 53 9.35 -23.74 17.77
C GLY A 53 10.15 -22.46 17.47
N ILE A 54 11.46 -22.53 17.68
CA ILE A 54 12.38 -21.42 17.36
C ILE A 54 12.95 -21.49 15.94
N LYS A 55 12.83 -22.64 15.27
CA LYS A 55 13.55 -22.91 14.02
C LYS A 55 12.88 -22.35 12.78
N HIS A 56 11.55 -22.40 12.70
CA HIS A 56 10.83 -22.01 11.49
C HIS A 56 9.89 -20.86 11.79
N GLU A 57 9.92 -19.83 10.94
CA GLU A 57 8.99 -18.72 10.96
C GLU A 57 8.54 -18.41 9.52
N ILE A 58 7.23 -18.30 9.31
CA ILE A 58 6.63 -17.77 8.08
C ILE A 58 5.92 -16.47 8.46
N ARG A 59 6.21 -15.40 7.72
CA ARG A 59 5.45 -14.15 7.81
C ARG A 59 4.91 -13.79 6.45
N LEU A 60 3.63 -13.47 6.41
CA LEU A 60 2.97 -12.90 5.26
C LEU A 60 2.42 -11.52 5.65
N LYS A 61 2.60 -10.56 4.75
CA LYS A 61 2.01 -9.22 4.84
C LYS A 61 1.39 -8.90 3.50
N SER A 62 0.18 -8.39 3.53
CA SER A 62 -0.50 -7.90 2.35
C SER A 62 -1.25 -6.61 2.68
N GLN A 63 -1.18 -5.66 1.77
CA GLN A 63 -1.89 -4.40 1.89
C GLN A 63 -2.48 -4.03 0.54
N PHE A 64 -3.72 -3.54 0.59
CA PHE A 64 -4.45 -3.07 -0.57
C PHE A 64 -5.00 -1.69 -0.23
N VAL A 65 -4.73 -0.72 -1.10
CA VAL A 65 -5.14 0.66 -0.94
C VAL A 65 -5.91 1.07 -2.19
N ALA A 66 -7.11 1.59 -1.98
CA ALA A 66 -7.92 2.23 -3.01
C ALA A 66 -8.15 3.67 -2.58
N LEU A 67 -7.65 4.61 -3.38
CA LEU A 67 -7.82 6.05 -3.21
C LEU A 67 -8.75 6.55 -4.31
N HIS A 68 -9.77 7.29 -3.93
CA HIS A 68 -10.66 7.98 -4.83
C HIS A 68 -10.65 9.48 -4.49
N THR A 69 -10.73 10.33 -5.50
CA THR A 69 -10.82 11.78 -5.33
C THR A 69 -12.04 12.32 -6.06
N ASP A 70 -12.61 13.38 -5.50
CA ASP A 70 -13.81 14.08 -5.98
C ASP A 70 -13.60 15.59 -5.90
N ASN A 71 -14.54 16.36 -6.48
CA ASN A 71 -14.58 17.83 -6.42
C ASN A 71 -13.23 18.52 -6.76
N PRO A 72 -12.63 18.23 -7.93
CA PRO A 72 -11.34 18.79 -8.28
C PRO A 72 -11.43 20.31 -8.47
N LYS A 73 -10.50 21.05 -7.87
CA LYS A 73 -10.36 22.51 -8.05
C LYS A 73 -8.91 22.89 -8.32
N SER A 74 -8.66 23.58 -9.42
CA SER A 74 -7.31 24.03 -9.75
C SER A 74 -6.97 25.31 -9.00
N LEU A 75 -5.79 25.35 -8.41
CA LEU A 75 -5.25 26.48 -7.68
C LEU A 75 -3.86 26.86 -8.22
N ILE A 76 -3.54 28.14 -8.17
CA ILE A 76 -2.21 28.67 -8.50
C ILE A 76 -1.67 29.50 -7.35
N SER A 77 -0.37 29.40 -7.09
CA SER A 77 0.31 30.19 -6.06
C SER A 77 1.01 31.41 -6.65
N ASP A 78 0.91 32.55 -5.97
CA ASP A 78 1.68 33.75 -6.31
C ASP A 78 3.09 33.76 -5.66
N THR A 79 3.88 34.78 -5.96
CA THR A 79 5.22 34.97 -5.37
C THR A 79 5.19 35.25 -3.85
N GLY A 80 4.02 35.58 -3.30
CA GLY A 80 3.78 35.77 -1.87
C GLY A 80 3.39 34.49 -1.13
N GLY A 81 3.13 33.39 -1.87
CA GLY A 81 2.68 32.11 -1.31
C GLY A 81 1.16 32.02 -1.09
N TYR A 82 0.38 32.97 -1.61
CA TYR A 82 -1.08 32.92 -1.57
C TYR A 82 -1.62 32.04 -2.70
N LEU A 83 -2.70 31.32 -2.43
CA LEU A 83 -3.38 30.45 -3.40
C LEU A 83 -4.61 31.14 -3.96
N TYR A 84 -4.79 31.01 -5.27
CA TYR A 84 -5.91 31.57 -6.03
C TYR A 84 -6.52 30.51 -6.93
N ASP A 85 -7.82 30.63 -7.20
CA ASP A 85 -8.51 29.77 -8.18
C ASP A 85 -7.91 29.97 -9.58
N SER A 86 -7.71 28.87 -10.29
CA SER A 86 -7.26 28.83 -11.69
C SER A 86 -8.33 28.20 -12.57
N ASP A 87 -8.41 28.63 -13.84
CA ASP A 87 -9.35 28.09 -14.83
C ASP A 87 -8.84 26.78 -15.48
N ASP A 88 -7.69 26.25 -15.03
CA ASP A 88 -7.14 24.99 -15.51
C ASP A 88 -8.10 23.83 -15.20
N LEU A 89 -8.45 23.07 -16.25
CA LEU A 89 -9.28 21.87 -16.14
C LEU A 89 -8.46 20.71 -15.58
N ILE A 90 -8.71 20.37 -14.31
CA ILE A 90 -8.21 19.16 -13.67
C ILE A 90 -9.35 18.18 -13.41
N LYS A 91 -9.03 16.88 -13.39
CA LYS A 91 -10.01 15.80 -13.28
C LYS A 91 -9.86 15.07 -11.95
N PRO A 92 -10.94 14.49 -11.40
CA PRO A 92 -10.79 13.53 -10.32
C PRO A 92 -10.01 12.31 -10.83
N PHE A 93 -9.28 11.67 -9.93
CA PHE A 93 -8.50 10.47 -10.22
C PHE A 93 -8.73 9.38 -9.18
N THR A 94 -8.46 8.14 -9.59
CA THR A 94 -8.47 6.98 -8.72
C THR A 94 -7.09 6.33 -8.74
N GLN A 95 -6.63 5.85 -7.57
CA GLN A 95 -5.33 5.19 -7.45
C GLN A 95 -5.44 3.91 -6.65
N GLY A 96 -4.88 2.84 -7.22
CA GLY A 96 -4.75 1.53 -6.61
C GLY A 96 -3.32 1.21 -6.21
N VAL A 97 -3.12 0.71 -5.00
CA VAL A 97 -1.82 0.15 -4.59
C VAL A 97 -2.01 -1.20 -3.94
N VAL A 98 -1.30 -2.20 -4.45
CA VAL A 98 -1.25 -3.54 -3.87
C VAL A 98 0.18 -3.86 -3.47
N SER A 99 0.35 -4.45 -2.30
CA SER A 99 1.65 -4.88 -1.81
C SER A 99 1.52 -6.21 -1.10
N PHE A 100 2.34 -7.17 -1.50
CA PHE A 100 2.38 -8.52 -0.96
C PHE A 100 3.83 -8.89 -0.64
N GLN A 101 4.03 -9.51 0.52
CA GLN A 101 5.31 -10.09 0.88
C GLN A 101 5.10 -11.35 1.70
N ILE A 102 5.79 -12.42 1.32
CA ILE A 102 5.96 -13.61 2.14
C ILE A 102 7.44 -13.81 2.43
N ARG A 103 7.74 -14.11 3.69
CA ARG A 103 9.09 -14.39 4.16
C ARG A 103 9.09 -15.67 4.96
N TYR A 104 9.97 -16.59 4.57
CA TYR A 104 10.34 -17.74 5.37
C TYR A 104 11.70 -17.49 6.03
N LYS A 105 11.80 -17.76 7.33
CA LYS A 105 13.03 -17.71 8.12
C LYS A 105 13.27 -19.07 8.75
N TYR A 106 14.46 -19.62 8.53
CA TYR A 106 14.89 -20.89 9.08
C TYR A 106 16.18 -20.73 9.88
N GLU A 107 16.19 -21.15 11.14
CA GLU A 107 17.38 -21.25 11.99
C GLU A 107 18.02 -22.65 11.84
N PHE A 108 19.16 -22.70 11.18
CA PHE A 108 19.89 -23.96 10.92
C PHE A 108 21.01 -24.23 11.93
N ALA A 109 21.51 -23.20 12.60
CA ALA A 109 22.44 -23.27 13.72
C ALA A 109 22.14 -22.12 14.69
N PRO A 110 22.59 -22.15 15.95
CA PRO A 110 22.28 -21.11 16.93
C PRO A 110 22.56 -19.71 16.38
N LEU A 111 21.52 -18.90 16.25
CA LEU A 111 21.57 -17.53 15.73
C LEU A 111 22.06 -17.39 14.26
N SER A 112 22.03 -18.48 13.50
CA SER A 112 22.35 -18.53 12.07
C SER A 112 21.10 -18.88 11.25
N TYR A 113 20.80 -18.06 10.26
CA TYR A 113 19.50 -18.01 9.60
C TYR A 113 19.58 -18.01 8.08
N LEU A 114 18.68 -18.75 7.45
CA LEU A 114 18.31 -18.63 6.05
C LEU A 114 17.01 -17.85 5.94
N TYR A 115 16.97 -16.86 5.06
CA TYR A 115 15.77 -16.11 4.70
C TYR A 115 15.45 -16.33 3.22
N LEU A 116 14.21 -16.68 2.95
CA LEU A 116 13.62 -16.65 1.61
C LEU A 116 12.52 -15.59 1.64
N VAL A 117 12.63 -14.58 0.79
CA VAL A 117 11.63 -13.50 0.69
C VAL A 117 11.14 -13.44 -0.74
N TYR A 118 9.83 -13.45 -0.89
CA TYR A 118 9.16 -13.08 -2.13
C TYR A 118 8.28 -11.87 -1.84
N SER A 119 8.43 -10.83 -2.65
CA SER A 119 7.58 -9.65 -2.58
C SER A 119 7.12 -9.26 -3.97
N LYS A 120 5.85 -8.87 -4.05
CA LYS A 120 5.20 -8.44 -5.26
C LYS A 120 4.32 -7.24 -4.94
N GLY A 121 4.40 -6.20 -5.73
CA GLY A 121 3.64 -4.99 -5.54
C GLY A 121 3.44 -4.25 -6.84
N GLY A 122 2.41 -3.41 -6.86
CA GLY A 122 2.03 -2.64 -8.02
C GLY A 122 1.27 -1.40 -7.61
N ARG A 123 1.44 -0.34 -8.38
CA ARG A 123 0.56 0.83 -8.36
C ARG A 123 -0.11 0.96 -9.72
N ASN A 124 -1.41 1.22 -9.73
CA ASN A 124 -2.14 1.69 -10.90
C ASN A 124 -2.65 3.11 -10.57
N TYR A 125 -2.63 3.98 -11.58
CA TYR A 125 -3.15 5.33 -11.54
C TYR A 125 -3.98 5.55 -12.81
N ASP A 126 -5.24 5.94 -12.64
CA ASP A 126 -6.14 6.22 -13.76
C ASP A 126 -6.92 7.53 -13.50
N GLU A 127 -6.87 8.41 -14.50
CA GLU A 127 -7.71 9.60 -14.64
C GLU A 127 -8.84 9.24 -15.63
N ASP A 128 -10.10 9.62 -15.35
CA ASP A 128 -11.34 9.34 -16.13
C ASP A 128 -12.13 8.04 -15.87
N GLU A 129 -11.61 6.99 -15.22
CA GLU A 129 -12.41 5.78 -14.96
C GLU A 129 -12.89 5.67 -13.51
N ASN A 130 -14.22 5.49 -13.35
CA ASN A 130 -14.83 4.89 -12.16
C ASN A 130 -14.44 3.40 -12.11
N LEU A 131 -13.15 3.10 -11.90
CA LEU A 131 -12.69 1.73 -11.74
C LEU A 131 -13.44 1.08 -10.58
N SER A 132 -14.07 -0.06 -10.85
CA SER A 132 -14.69 -0.85 -9.79
C SER A 132 -13.63 -1.21 -8.77
N ARG A 133 -13.99 -1.28 -7.48
CA ARG A 133 -13.10 -1.76 -6.41
C ARG A 133 -12.34 -3.01 -6.86
N SER A 134 -12.99 -3.96 -7.51
CA SER A 134 -12.37 -5.20 -8.02
C SER A 134 -11.21 -4.98 -8.99
N GLU A 135 -11.30 -4.02 -9.91
CA GLU A 135 -10.28 -3.77 -10.95
C GLU A 135 -9.01 -3.16 -10.34
N ILE A 136 -9.19 -2.31 -9.33
CA ILE A 136 -8.12 -1.74 -8.49
C ILE A 136 -7.34 -2.85 -7.74
N PHE A 137 -7.98 -3.97 -7.42
CA PHE A 137 -7.34 -5.13 -6.76
C PHE A 137 -6.64 -6.08 -7.76
N GLU A 138 -7.24 -6.32 -8.93
CA GLU A 138 -6.75 -7.32 -9.89
C GLU A 138 -5.58 -6.84 -10.74
N GLN A 139 -5.62 -5.59 -11.24
CA GLN A 139 -4.60 -5.12 -12.18
C GLN A 139 -3.17 -5.08 -11.60
N PRO A 140 -2.94 -4.57 -10.37
CA PRO A 140 -1.58 -4.52 -9.81
C PRO A 140 -1.08 -5.91 -9.36
N TRP A 141 -1.99 -6.89 -9.23
CA TRP A 141 -1.64 -8.29 -9.01
C TRP A 141 -1.25 -9.00 -10.31
N ASN A 142 -1.90 -8.68 -11.42
CA ASN A 142 -1.63 -9.30 -12.72
C ASN A 142 -0.40 -8.69 -13.43
N ASN A 143 -0.18 -7.38 -13.32
CA ASN A 143 0.99 -6.66 -13.84
C ASN A 143 1.69 -5.88 -12.72
N PRO A 144 2.51 -6.53 -11.88
CA PRO A 144 3.21 -5.83 -10.80
C PRO A 144 4.27 -4.87 -11.37
N SER A 145 4.37 -3.67 -10.80
CA SER A 145 5.48 -2.76 -11.09
C SER A 145 6.78 -3.23 -10.43
N ASP A 146 6.67 -3.97 -9.33
CA ASP A 146 7.81 -4.45 -8.55
C ASP A 146 7.60 -5.90 -8.13
N GLU A 147 8.49 -6.79 -8.59
CA GLU A 147 8.53 -8.20 -8.19
C GLU A 147 9.96 -8.60 -7.85
N VAL A 148 10.16 -9.16 -6.64
CA VAL A 148 11.47 -9.48 -6.11
C VAL A 148 11.46 -10.84 -5.42
N TYR A 149 12.42 -11.67 -5.83
CA TYR A 149 12.80 -12.88 -5.13
C TYR A 149 14.18 -12.66 -4.51
N SER A 150 14.32 -12.89 -3.21
CA SER A 150 15.61 -12.76 -2.53
C SER A 150 15.87 -13.91 -1.57
N ILE A 151 17.13 -14.31 -1.54
CA ILE A 151 17.68 -15.31 -0.63
C ILE A 151 18.78 -14.62 0.17
N LYS A 152 18.73 -14.73 1.50
CA LYS A 152 19.74 -14.15 2.39
C LYS A 152 20.19 -15.16 3.42
N PHE A 153 21.50 -15.25 3.60
CA PHE A 153 22.13 -16.01 4.67
C PHE A 153 22.67 -15.05 5.73
N ARG A 154 22.48 -15.41 7.00
CA ARG A 154 23.11 -14.75 8.14
C ARG A 154 23.80 -15.82 8.97
N LEU A 155 25.10 -15.70 9.14
CA LEU A 155 25.90 -16.59 9.97
C LEU A 155 26.29 -15.85 11.25
N LYS A 156 26.15 -16.53 12.39
CA LYS A 156 26.80 -16.11 13.63
C LYS A 156 27.94 -17.09 13.89
N TYR A 157 29.12 -16.52 14.10
CA TYR A 157 30.34 -17.22 14.51
C TYR A 157 30.58 -16.95 16.00
#